data_AF-A0A7R9ZVA1-F1
#
_entry.id   AF-A0A7R9ZVA1-F1
#
_cell.length_a   1.000
_cell.length_b   1.000
_cell.length_c   1.000
_cell.angle_alpha   90.00
_cell.angle_beta   90.00
_cell.angle_gamma   90.00
#
_symmetry.space_group_name_H-M   'P 1'
#
loop_
_entity.id
_entity.type
_entity.pdbx_description
1 polymer ?
#
loop_
_entity_poly.entity_id
_entity_poly.type
_entity_poly.pdbx_seq_one_letter_code
_entity_poly.pdbx_strand_id
1 'polypeptide(L)'
;ARRDAEPRCGRPRARRLGKVLHMSYHSIPDDGGRGLKLAVLVLAALVWVVAYPPATKLRCFGCALLYSFTECSFTYFERGHPYTSVAQFGGNLFYVPVLLDAYGWAFDDKPLLYVLLFPLNVWLLEIVEGGAIAWLHGHNVAWCYLDYADELAWG
;
A
#
# COMPACT_ATOMS: atom_id res chain seq x y z
N ALA A 1 -3.51 17.42 -26.85
CA ALA A 1 -3.93 16.02 -27.11
C ALA A 1 -2.71 15.13 -26.97
N ARG A 2 -2.56 14.46 -25.81
CA ARG A 2 -1.47 13.49 -25.59
C ARG A 2 -1.78 12.24 -26.40
N ARG A 3 -0.84 11.78 -27.24
CA ARG A 3 -0.95 10.50 -27.94
C ARG A 3 -0.76 9.40 -26.91
N ASP A 4 -1.78 8.58 -26.72
CA ASP A 4 -1.69 7.33 -25.98
C ASP A 4 -0.67 6.44 -26.70
N ALA A 5 0.56 6.38 -26.17
CA ALA A 5 1.54 5.43 -26.65
C ALA A 5 0.97 4.02 -26.43
N GLU A 6 0.80 3.27 -27.53
CA GLU A 6 0.28 1.90 -27.46
C GLU A 6 1.13 1.06 -26.49
N PRO A 7 0.50 0.32 -25.56
CA PRO A 7 1.23 -0.49 -24.59
C PRO A 7 1.99 -1.59 -25.32
N ARG A 8 3.32 -1.45 -25.38
CA ARG A 8 4.23 -2.49 -25.86
C ARG A 8 4.06 -3.75 -24.98
N CYS A 9 3.23 -4.69 -25.42
CA CYS A 9 3.13 -6.06 -24.91
C CYS A 9 2.95 -6.17 -23.36
N GLY A 10 2.22 -5.22 -22.75
CA GLY A 10 2.11 -5.11 -21.29
C GLY A 10 0.90 -5.84 -20.75
N ARG A 11 1.09 -6.68 -19.72
CA ARG A 11 -0.02 -7.23 -18.91
C ARG A 11 -0.98 -6.10 -18.50
N PRO A 12 -2.30 -6.35 -18.36
CA PRO A 12 -3.23 -5.34 -17.88
C PRO A 12 -2.76 -4.76 -16.54
N ARG A 13 -2.61 -3.43 -16.48
CA ARG A 13 -2.21 -2.70 -15.26
C ARG A 13 -3.34 -1.80 -14.79
N ALA A 14 -3.42 -1.64 -13.48
CA ALA A 14 -4.26 -0.63 -12.84
C ALA A 14 -3.97 0.76 -13.42
N ARG A 15 -5.01 1.59 -13.51
CA ARG A 15 -4.92 2.99 -13.92
C ARG A 15 -5.39 3.87 -12.78
N ARG A 16 -4.76 5.03 -12.61
CA ARG A 16 -5.21 6.02 -11.64
C ARG A 16 -6.58 6.56 -12.07
N LEU A 17 -7.55 6.47 -11.16
CA LEU A 17 -8.93 6.90 -11.40
C LEU A 17 -9.19 8.30 -10.83
N GLY A 18 -8.52 8.67 -9.74
CA GLY A 18 -8.69 9.98 -9.12
C GLY A 18 -7.90 10.10 -7.81
N LYS A 19 -8.36 11.02 -6.97
CA LYS A 19 -7.86 11.20 -5.59
C LYS A 19 -9.03 11.29 -4.59
N VAL A 20 -8.77 10.83 -3.38
CA VAL A 20 -9.58 11.12 -2.18
C VAL A 20 -8.64 11.79 -1.20
N LEU A 21 -8.88 13.08 -0.89
CA LEU A 21 -7.93 13.92 -0.17
C LEU A 21 -6.56 13.93 -0.89
N HIS A 22 -5.46 13.60 -0.19
CA HIS A 22 -4.11 13.49 -0.74
C HIS A 22 -3.80 12.11 -1.37
N MET A 23 -4.68 11.12 -1.20
CA MET A 23 -4.45 9.74 -1.64
C MET A 23 -5.01 9.47 -3.03
N SER A 24 -4.20 8.87 -3.91
CA SER A 24 -4.65 8.42 -5.23
C SER A 24 -5.32 7.05 -5.15
N TYR A 25 -6.41 6.84 -5.90
CA TYR A 25 -7.03 5.52 -6.02
C TYR A 25 -6.97 5.01 -7.46
N HIS A 26 -6.88 3.69 -7.60
CA HIS A 26 -6.56 3.01 -8.85
C HIS A 26 -7.62 1.95 -9.18
N SER A 27 -7.77 1.64 -10.46
CA SER A 27 -8.62 0.54 -10.90
C SER A 27 -8.00 -0.82 -10.58
N ILE A 28 -8.83 -1.85 -10.46
CA ILE A 28 -8.37 -3.24 -10.54
C ILE A 28 -8.34 -3.63 -12.02
N PRO A 29 -7.20 -4.12 -12.56
CA PRO A 29 -7.10 -4.50 -13.96
C PRO A 29 -8.06 -5.65 -14.30
N ASP A 30 -8.57 -5.63 -15.53
CA ASP A 30 -9.43 -6.67 -16.07
C ASP A 30 -8.58 -7.71 -16.83
N ASP A 31 -7.91 -8.58 -16.07
CA ASP A 31 -7.04 -9.64 -16.56
C ASP A 31 -7.68 -11.04 -16.45
N GLY A 32 -9.01 -11.11 -16.41
CA GLY A 32 -9.78 -12.34 -16.16
C GLY A 32 -9.82 -12.77 -14.69
N GLY A 33 -8.97 -12.21 -13.83
CA GLY A 33 -8.92 -12.48 -12.38
C GLY A 33 -9.64 -11.44 -11.52
N ARG A 34 -10.30 -10.44 -12.12
CA ARG A 34 -10.89 -9.29 -11.40
C ARG A 34 -11.88 -9.71 -10.31
N GLY A 35 -12.74 -10.69 -10.58
CA GLY A 35 -13.71 -11.19 -9.61
C GLY A 35 -13.05 -11.76 -8.35
N LEU A 36 -12.00 -12.57 -8.52
CA LEU A 36 -11.23 -13.14 -7.41
C LEU A 36 -10.54 -12.04 -6.59
N LYS A 37 -9.90 -11.07 -7.25
CA LYS A 37 -9.24 -9.94 -6.59
C LYS A 37 -10.21 -9.13 -5.74
N LEU A 38 -11.38 -8.81 -6.29
CA LEU A 38 -12.44 -8.12 -5.55
C LEU A 38 -12.97 -8.96 -4.38
N ALA A 39 -13.17 -10.27 -4.57
CA ALA A 39 -13.59 -11.17 -3.50
C ALA A 39 -12.57 -11.21 -2.36
N VAL A 40 -11.27 -11.26 -2.67
CA VAL A 40 -10.19 -11.21 -1.66
C VAL A 40 -10.19 -9.89 -0.91
N LEU A 41 -10.35 -8.75 -1.60
CA LEU A 41 -10.43 -7.44 -0.94
C LEU A 41 -11.64 -7.33 -0.01
N VAL A 42 -12.81 -7.79 -0.45
CA VAL A 42 -14.04 -7.81 0.36
C VAL A 42 -13.87 -8.72 1.56
N LEU A 43 -13.34 -9.93 1.36
CA LEU A 43 -13.09 -10.87 2.45
C LEU A 43 -12.09 -10.31 3.47
N ALA A 44 -10.98 -9.72 3.01
CA ALA A 44 -10.02 -9.08 3.88
C ALA A 44 -10.66 -7.95 4.71
N ALA A 45 -11.44 -7.08 4.06
CA ALA A 45 -12.17 -6.01 4.75
C ALA A 45 -13.17 -6.56 5.78
N LEU A 46 -13.92 -7.61 5.45
CA LEU A 46 -14.85 -8.26 6.37
C LEU A 46 -14.14 -8.90 7.57
N VAL A 47 -13.05 -9.62 7.33
CA VAL A 47 -12.22 -10.19 8.40
C VAL A 47 -11.72 -9.07 9.30
N TRP A 48 -11.23 -7.95 8.75
CA TRP A 48 -10.76 -6.84 9.57
C TRP A 48 -11.89 -6.17 10.39
N VAL A 49 -13.07 -6.02 9.78
CA VAL A 49 -14.24 -5.44 10.45
C VAL A 49 -14.74 -6.34 11.59
N VAL A 50 -14.72 -7.67 11.41
CA VAL A 50 -15.30 -8.62 12.38
C VAL A 50 -14.28 -9.07 13.43
N ALA A 51 -13.04 -9.35 13.04
CA ALA A 51 -12.07 -10.02 13.91
C ALA A 51 -11.38 -9.11 14.92
N TYR A 52 -11.16 -7.82 14.60
CA TYR A 52 -10.40 -6.92 15.47
C TYR A 52 -11.29 -6.10 16.40
N PRO A 53 -10.89 -5.80 17.65
CA PRO A 53 -11.67 -4.95 18.54
C PRO A 53 -11.65 -3.47 18.07
N PRO A 54 -12.64 -2.64 18.46
CA PRO A 54 -12.72 -1.24 18.03
C PRO A 54 -11.47 -0.42 18.35
N ALA A 55 -10.82 -0.67 19.49
CA ALA A 55 -9.59 0.01 19.88
C ALA A 55 -8.44 -0.24 18.88
N THR A 56 -8.24 -1.50 18.46
CA THR A 56 -7.25 -1.86 17.44
C THR A 56 -7.56 -1.18 16.12
N LYS A 57 -8.83 -1.17 15.69
CA LYS A 57 -9.24 -0.49 14.45
C LYS A 57 -8.91 1.01 14.49
N LEU A 58 -9.24 1.68 15.59
CA LEU A 58 -8.97 3.11 15.76
C LEU A 58 -7.47 3.40 15.72
N ARG A 59 -6.66 2.57 16.41
CA ARG A 59 -5.19 2.68 16.38
C ARG A 59 -4.64 2.47 14.98
N CYS A 60 -5.06 1.42 14.28
CA CYS A 60 -4.63 1.13 12.90
C CYS A 60 -4.99 2.29 11.97
N PHE A 61 -6.19 2.83 12.09
CA PHE A 61 -6.63 3.97 11.31
C PHE A 61 -5.81 5.23 11.59
N GLY A 62 -5.56 5.55 12.87
CA GLY A 62 -4.70 6.66 13.26
C GLY A 62 -3.28 6.52 12.72
N CYS A 63 -2.67 5.34 12.86
CA CYS A 63 -1.33 5.06 12.33
C CYS A 63 -1.27 5.14 10.81
N ALA A 64 -2.21 4.51 10.09
CA ALA A 64 -2.27 4.55 8.63
C ALA A 64 -2.49 5.99 8.11
N LEU A 65 -3.31 6.78 8.81
CA LEU A 65 -3.55 8.18 8.46
C LEU A 65 -2.29 9.01 8.64
N LEU A 66 -1.62 8.92 9.80
CA LEU A 66 -0.37 9.63 10.06
C LEU A 66 0.70 9.26 9.02
N TYR A 67 0.87 7.96 8.78
CA TYR A 67 1.81 7.47 7.78
C TYR A 67 1.51 8.00 6.38
N SER A 68 0.23 8.07 5.98
CA SER A 68 -0.15 8.61 4.67
C SER A 68 0.27 10.09 4.48
N PHE A 69 0.25 10.89 5.55
CA PHE A 69 0.75 12.27 5.51
C PHE A 69 2.27 12.32 5.52
N THR A 70 2.92 11.48 6.33
CA THR A 70 4.38 11.35 6.34
C THR A 70 4.91 10.98 4.97
N GLU A 71 4.35 9.97 4.32
CA GLU A 71 4.74 9.54 2.97
C GLU A 71 4.51 10.65 1.95
N CYS A 72 3.31 11.25 1.94
CA CYS A 72 2.97 12.33 1.03
C CYS A 72 3.95 13.53 1.16
N SER A 73 4.38 13.82 2.39
CA SER A 73 5.35 14.88 2.67
C SER A 73 6.76 14.46 2.25
N PHE A 74 7.16 13.23 2.56
CA PHE A 74 8.45 12.66 2.17
C PHE A 74 8.62 12.67 0.65
N THR A 75 7.65 12.18 -0.12
CA THR A 75 7.73 12.18 -1.58
C THR A 75 7.73 13.60 -2.15
N TYR A 76 7.04 14.55 -1.50
CA TYR A 76 7.11 15.96 -1.90
C TYR A 76 8.53 16.53 -1.73
N PHE A 77 9.17 16.29 -0.59
CA PHE A 77 10.52 16.80 -0.35
C PHE A 77 11.60 16.08 -1.16
N GLU A 78 11.48 14.77 -1.32
CA GLU A 78 12.46 13.97 -2.06
C GLU A 78 12.31 14.12 -3.58
N ARG A 79 11.09 14.30 -4.09
CA ARG A 79 10.78 14.22 -5.52
C ARG A 79 10.06 15.44 -6.11
N GLY A 80 9.69 16.42 -5.29
CA GLY A 80 8.90 17.58 -5.72
C GLY A 80 7.41 17.29 -5.96
N HIS A 81 6.96 16.05 -5.78
CA HIS A 81 5.58 15.63 -6.05
C HIS A 81 4.98 14.85 -4.86
N PRO A 82 3.88 15.34 -4.27
CA PRO A 82 3.23 14.66 -3.15
C PRO A 82 2.43 13.45 -3.66
N TYR A 83 2.75 12.27 -3.12
CA TYR A 83 2.12 11.02 -3.52
C TYR A 83 1.93 10.08 -2.35
N THR A 84 0.73 9.49 -2.30
CA THR A 84 0.42 8.28 -1.56
C THR A 84 -0.82 7.67 -2.21
N SER A 85 -1.14 6.42 -1.90
CA SER A 85 -2.26 5.70 -2.52
C SER A 85 -3.22 5.11 -1.48
N VAL A 86 -4.48 4.92 -1.88
CA VAL A 86 -5.47 4.19 -1.07
C VAL A 86 -5.04 2.74 -0.83
N ALA A 87 -4.29 2.14 -1.75
CA ALA A 87 -3.73 0.80 -1.57
C ALA A 87 -2.69 0.77 -0.44
N GLN A 88 -1.77 1.75 -0.40
CA GLN A 88 -0.79 1.91 0.68
C GLN A 88 -1.47 2.21 2.03
N PHE A 89 -2.48 3.08 2.02
CA PHE A 89 -3.28 3.34 3.23
C PHE A 89 -3.98 2.06 3.73
N GLY A 90 -4.59 1.30 2.82
CA GLY A 90 -5.23 0.03 3.11
C GLY A 90 -4.25 -1.02 3.64
N GLY A 91 -3.08 -1.19 3.01
CA GLY A 91 -2.06 -2.12 3.48
C GLY A 91 -1.56 -1.77 4.88
N ASN A 92 -1.35 -0.48 5.17
CA ASN A 92 -1.04 -0.03 6.52
C ASN A 92 -2.15 -0.36 7.54
N LEU A 93 -3.43 -0.24 7.19
CA LEU A 93 -4.54 -0.62 8.08
C LEU A 93 -4.50 -2.11 8.46
N PHE A 94 -4.19 -2.98 7.50
CA PHE A 94 -4.08 -4.42 7.73
C PHE A 94 -2.78 -4.80 8.43
N TYR A 95 -1.73 -4.00 8.27
CA TYR A 95 -0.43 -4.31 8.81
C TYR A 95 -0.28 -3.99 10.28
N VAL A 96 -0.76 -2.83 10.74
CA VAL A 96 -0.48 -2.34 12.09
C VAL A 96 -0.66 -3.39 13.20
N PRO A 97 -1.67 -4.30 13.17
CA PRO A 97 -1.77 -5.40 14.13
C PRO A 97 -0.58 -6.37 14.07
N VAL A 98 -0.09 -6.71 12.88
CA VAL A 98 1.09 -7.57 12.71
C VAL A 98 2.36 -6.84 13.16
N LEU A 99 2.51 -5.57 12.77
CA LEU A 99 3.68 -4.74 13.09
C LEU A 99 3.87 -4.52 14.58
N LEU A 100 2.77 -4.30 15.31
CA LEU A 100 2.81 -3.88 16.71
C LEU A 100 2.45 -5.01 17.65
N ASP A 101 1.34 -5.72 17.39
CA ASP A 101 0.84 -6.72 18.35
C ASP A 101 1.57 -8.06 18.16
N ALA A 102 1.63 -8.60 16.95
CA ALA A 102 2.30 -9.88 16.71
C ALA A 102 3.82 -9.79 16.91
N TYR A 103 4.43 -8.72 16.40
CA TYR A 103 5.86 -8.46 16.61
C TYR A 103 6.18 -8.14 18.07
N GLY A 104 5.35 -7.33 18.75
CA GLY A 104 5.48 -7.07 20.18
C GLY A 104 5.42 -8.35 21.00
N TRP A 105 4.41 -9.19 20.76
CA TRP A 105 4.26 -10.48 21.43
C TRP A 105 5.47 -11.41 21.20
N ALA A 106 6.03 -11.43 19.99
CA ALA A 106 7.18 -12.28 19.67
C ALA A 106 8.49 -11.88 20.41
N PHE A 107 8.60 -10.62 20.86
CA PHE A 107 9.82 -10.06 21.46
C PHE A 107 9.58 -9.38 22.81
N ASP A 108 8.48 -9.68 23.50
CA ASP A 108 8.04 -8.99 24.73
C ASP A 108 9.15 -8.94 25.80
N ASP A 109 9.88 -10.04 25.99
CA ASP A 109 10.98 -10.13 26.97
C ASP A 109 12.35 -9.68 26.42
N LYS A 110 12.42 -9.20 25.18
CA LYS A 110 13.68 -8.97 24.45
C LYS A 110 13.69 -7.60 23.77
N PRO A 111 13.68 -6.49 24.53
CA PRO A 111 13.54 -5.14 23.97
C PRO A 111 14.68 -4.75 23.03
N LEU A 112 15.90 -5.20 23.30
CA LEU A 112 17.03 -4.95 22.39
C LEU A 112 16.82 -5.64 21.04
N LEU A 113 16.37 -6.90 21.06
CA LEU A 113 16.13 -7.66 19.83
C LEU A 113 14.93 -7.09 19.06
N TYR A 114 13.88 -6.66 19.77
CA TYR A 114 12.74 -5.93 19.20
C TYR A 114 13.22 -4.72 18.38
N VAL A 115 14.11 -3.89 18.93
CA VAL A 115 14.61 -2.69 18.23
C VAL A 115 15.51 -3.07 17.06
N LEU A 116 16.45 -4.00 17.26
CA LEU A 116 17.41 -4.38 16.22
C LEU A 116 16.77 -5.07 15.01
N LEU A 117 15.71 -5.85 15.21
CA LEU A 117 15.00 -6.54 14.14
C LEU A 117 13.84 -5.73 13.55
N PHE A 118 13.51 -4.56 14.11
CA PHE A 118 12.41 -3.74 13.62
C PHE A 118 12.58 -3.35 12.13
N PRO A 119 13.77 -2.92 11.65
CA PRO A 119 13.98 -2.65 10.23
C PRO A 119 13.74 -3.88 9.35
N LEU A 120 14.14 -5.08 9.81
CA LEU A 120 13.88 -6.32 9.07
C LEU A 120 12.38 -6.64 9.02
N ASN A 121 11.65 -6.41 10.12
CA ASN A 121 10.20 -6.58 10.16
C ASN A 121 9.49 -5.66 9.16
N VAL A 122 9.89 -4.39 9.11
CA VAL A 122 9.37 -3.42 8.12
C VAL A 122 9.71 -3.85 6.69
N TRP A 123 10.96 -4.25 6.42
CA TRP A 123 11.37 -4.70 5.08
C TRP A 123 10.62 -5.96 4.61
N LEU A 124 10.44 -6.95 5.49
CA LEU A 124 9.66 -8.15 5.17
C LEU A 124 8.22 -7.81 4.85
N LEU A 125 7.63 -6.85 5.55
CA LEU A 125 6.33 -6.34 5.14
C LEU A 125 6.39 -5.75 3.75
N GLU A 126 7.30 -4.83 3.44
CA GLU A 126 7.28 -4.14 2.15
C GLU A 126 7.27 -5.14 0.98
N ILE A 127 7.94 -6.28 1.16
CA ILE A 127 7.88 -7.42 0.23
C ILE A 127 6.48 -8.03 0.16
N VAL A 128 5.87 -8.36 1.30
CA VAL A 128 4.55 -9.00 1.36
C VAL A 128 3.44 -8.07 0.87
N GLU A 129 3.37 -6.85 1.39
CA GLU A 129 2.39 -5.84 1.00
C GLU A 129 2.61 -5.42 -0.45
N GLY A 130 3.85 -5.15 -0.86
CA GLY A 130 4.19 -4.82 -2.24
C GLY A 130 3.83 -5.93 -3.21
N GLY A 131 4.08 -7.18 -2.85
CA GLY A 131 3.66 -8.35 -3.62
C GLY A 131 2.14 -8.47 -3.74
N ALA A 132 1.40 -8.29 -2.64
CA ALA A 132 -0.05 -8.33 -2.64
C ALA A 132 -0.67 -7.20 -3.48
N ILE A 133 -0.17 -5.98 -3.34
CA ILE A 133 -0.60 -4.83 -4.14
C ILE A 133 -0.29 -5.04 -5.62
N ALA A 134 0.90 -5.56 -5.94
CA ALA A 134 1.29 -5.89 -7.31
C ALA A 134 0.42 -6.98 -7.93
N TRP A 135 0.05 -8.01 -7.16
CA TRP A 135 -0.89 -9.02 -7.62
C TRP A 135 -2.29 -8.44 -7.87
N LEU A 136 -2.79 -7.58 -6.97
CA LEU A 136 -4.09 -6.93 -7.10
C LEU A 136 -4.15 -5.97 -8.30
N HIS A 137 -3.13 -5.13 -8.48
CA HIS A 137 -3.15 -4.01 -9.43
C HIS A 137 -2.33 -4.26 -10.71
N GLY A 138 -1.70 -5.44 -10.83
CA GLY A 138 -0.79 -5.78 -11.93
C GLY A 138 0.58 -5.08 -11.85
N HIS A 139 0.77 -4.19 -10.88
CA HIS A 139 2.02 -3.52 -10.51
C HIS A 139 1.85 -2.85 -9.15
N ASN A 140 2.95 -2.38 -8.55
CA ASN A 140 2.92 -1.83 -7.22
C ASN A 140 2.50 -0.34 -7.21
N VAL A 141 1.19 -0.08 -7.06
CA VAL A 141 0.63 1.29 -7.03
C VAL A 141 0.95 2.06 -5.73
N ALA A 142 1.42 1.38 -4.68
CA ALA A 142 1.83 2.04 -3.43
C ALA A 142 3.19 2.72 -3.58
N TRP A 143 4.13 2.04 -4.24
CA TRP A 143 5.47 2.55 -4.53
C TRP A 143 5.66 2.55 -6.04
N CYS A 144 5.01 3.50 -6.72
CA CYS A 144 4.92 3.49 -8.18
C CYS A 144 6.20 4.03 -8.85
N TYR A 145 7.32 3.29 -8.74
CA TYR A 145 8.60 3.69 -9.30
C TYR A 145 8.60 3.89 -10.82
N LEU A 146 7.72 3.17 -11.53
CA LEU A 146 7.61 3.22 -12.99
C LEU A 146 6.84 4.45 -13.49
N ASP A 147 5.75 4.83 -12.81
CA ASP A 147 5.04 6.08 -13.15
C ASP A 147 5.98 7.29 -12.97
N TYR A 148 6.92 7.22 -12.03
CA TYR A 148 7.96 8.25 -11.87
C TYR A 148 8.95 8.29 -13.02
N ALA A 149 9.38 7.13 -13.54
CA ALA A 149 10.29 7.06 -14.69
C ALA A 149 9.62 7.61 -15.96
N ASP A 150 8.32 7.32 -16.14
CA ASP A 150 7.54 7.84 -17.26
C ASP A 150 7.24 9.35 -17.10
N GLU A 151 6.99 9.86 -15.89
CA GLU A 151 6.83 11.31 -15.67
C GLU A 151 8.14 12.08 -15.88
N LEU A 152 9.31 11.55 -15.48
CA LEU A 152 10.63 12.16 -15.70
C LEU A 152 11.11 12.04 -17.16
N ALA A 153 10.80 10.95 -17.86
CA ALA A 153 11.25 10.75 -19.23
C ALA A 153 10.47 11.60 -20.25
N TRP A 154 9.28 12.09 -19.88
CA TRP A 154 8.36 12.77 -20.80
C TRP A 154 7.81 14.11 -20.29
N GLY A 155 8.37 14.64 -19.20
CA GLY A 155 8.11 15.99 -18.67
C GLY A 155 9.17 16.99 -19.11
#